data_AF-A0A9P6G9I5-F1
#
_entry.id   AF-A0A9P6G9I5-F1
#
_cell.length_a   1.000
_cell.length_b   1.000
_cell.length_c   1.000
_cell.angle_alpha   90.00
_cell.angle_beta   90.00
_cell.angle_gamma   90.00
#
_symmetry.space_group_name_H-M   'P 1'
#
loop_
_entity.id
_entity.type
_entity.pdbx_description
1 polymer ?
#
loop_
_entity_poly.entity_id
_entity_poly.type
_entity_poly.pdbx_seq_one_letter_code
_entity_poly.pdbx_strand_id
1 'polypeptide(L)'
;MRPPGRQRLPPITLRNLEEHADRFANTAHKSRAIKAARATRSRRAAPRTPSPPARPVKKTRVTKTKAQAALVETAPTTATPPVIIEVAETPPYRPTQSLPYSNIAELLQVSSPTIQLVQGLQSSPPPIELEIAPKPQVVTGLPILRYIIEVSFTVRVNSKFVVRSEKTYSREDLWLSAFEDKVEEMRSSKASGIEGRDCTVRCTSLSYRAITRGAIWKAETIEDFGDDVSISFLDNVDRHVVSLSARSPVELVQMRLEQKLECNLIGRAFSRSQYANEPSSDKLEILTALESSAGNRTKQQIVEGRMIKRAEEKAERRAAQVEAIRTAHDHVGAINNRWRCTEEAVCTNRGGYCYVPFGQMAHYQIKAVDIEAWAQEIVIGTTNVSVESPPIKLLQHWREDEKRERDERREAERLDRAWRVEETRRRQQQQSYFLPPQLPAHAYAWPPSTAPAPPPPAPSIWPLAATNDTTNARYTASRRSPVSSSPVSGRGCADDRTVVRQFFQWLIAQQPEDDQEDYSEAARVAIDQRWTVEDIRAMSNPKGDLYTIAMGFGLKDGVIRHLREELRLFKPAYRARGGSE
;
A
#
# COMPACT_ATOMS: atom_id res chain seq x y z
N MET A 1 49.85 -30.10 -5.42
CA MET A 1 48.42 -29.75 -5.52
C MET A 1 47.61 -31.04 -5.56
N ARG A 2 46.75 -31.29 -4.56
CA ARG A 2 45.87 -32.47 -4.49
C ARG A 2 44.44 -32.08 -4.90
N PRO A 3 43.68 -32.94 -5.58
CA PRO A 3 42.29 -32.63 -5.95
C PRO A 3 41.34 -32.81 -4.76
N PRO A 4 40.23 -32.05 -4.68
CA PRO A 4 39.27 -32.16 -3.60
C PRO A 4 38.34 -33.37 -3.77
N GLY A 5 38.09 -34.05 -2.66
CA GLY A 5 37.29 -35.28 -2.59
C GLY A 5 35.78 -35.05 -2.71
N ARG A 6 35.11 -36.00 -3.38
CA ARG A 6 33.66 -36.10 -3.47
C ARG A 6 33.07 -36.52 -2.11
N GLN A 7 32.19 -35.71 -1.54
CA GLN A 7 31.33 -36.12 -0.43
C GLN A 7 30.10 -36.89 -0.95
N ARG A 8 29.82 -38.06 -0.35
CA ARG A 8 28.60 -38.85 -0.60
C ARG A 8 27.47 -38.36 0.32
N LEU A 9 26.28 -38.16 -0.24
CA LEU A 9 25.05 -37.90 0.50
C LEU A 9 24.50 -39.18 1.17
N PRO A 10 23.84 -39.07 2.34
CA PRO A 10 23.26 -40.21 3.04
C PRO A 10 21.94 -40.70 2.41
N PRO A 11 21.60 -42.00 2.56
CA PRO A 11 20.41 -42.58 1.96
C PRO A 11 19.13 -42.19 2.74
N ILE A 12 18.10 -41.81 1.99
CA ILE A 12 16.75 -41.55 2.50
C ILE A 12 16.11 -42.91 2.82
N THR A 13 15.69 -43.13 4.07
CA THR A 13 15.02 -44.35 4.49
C THR A 13 13.50 -44.23 4.32
N LEU A 14 12.87 -45.32 3.84
CA LEU A 14 11.44 -45.47 3.52
C LEU A 14 10.47 -45.16 4.68
N ARG A 15 10.98 -45.04 5.92
CA ARG A 15 10.18 -44.78 7.12
C ARG A 15 9.56 -43.37 7.15
N ASN A 16 10.13 -42.41 6.42
CA ASN A 16 9.61 -41.03 6.35
C ASN A 16 8.36 -40.87 5.46
N LEU A 17 8.00 -41.88 4.65
CA LEU A 17 6.83 -41.83 3.77
C LEU A 17 5.54 -42.31 4.46
N GLU A 18 5.63 -43.20 5.46
CA GLU A 18 4.46 -43.72 6.18
C GLU A 18 3.89 -42.70 7.18
N GLU A 19 4.72 -41.92 7.86
CA GLU A 19 4.25 -40.89 8.81
C GLU A 19 3.47 -39.75 8.15
N HIS A 20 3.62 -39.56 6.84
CA HIS A 20 2.91 -38.52 6.10
C HIS A 20 1.48 -38.95 5.69
N ALA A 21 1.21 -40.26 5.59
CA ALA A 21 -0.10 -40.78 5.22
C ALA A 21 -1.11 -40.70 6.39
N ASP A 22 -0.66 -40.96 7.63
CA ASP A 22 -1.54 -40.96 8.82
C ASP A 22 -2.03 -39.56 9.22
N ARG A 23 -1.32 -38.50 8.80
CA ARG A 23 -1.75 -37.11 9.06
C ARG A 23 -2.97 -36.71 8.21
N PHE A 24 -3.17 -37.30 7.04
CA PHE A 24 -4.32 -36.96 6.18
C PHE A 24 -5.62 -37.62 6.62
N ALA A 25 -5.56 -38.82 7.22
CA ALA A 25 -6.75 -39.55 7.68
C ALA A 25 -7.46 -38.86 8.86
N ASN A 26 -6.71 -38.19 9.75
CA ASN A 26 -7.27 -37.54 10.95
C ASN A 26 -8.01 -36.22 10.68
N THR A 27 -7.73 -35.53 9.56
CA THR A 27 -8.42 -34.29 9.15
C THR A 27 -9.82 -34.53 8.59
N ALA A 28 -10.08 -35.71 8.01
CA ALA A 28 -11.38 -36.05 7.42
C ALA A 28 -12.46 -36.32 8.50
N HIS A 29 -12.08 -36.85 9.67
CA HIS A 29 -13.01 -37.16 10.75
C HIS A 29 -13.56 -35.93 11.49
N LYS A 30 -12.75 -34.87 11.66
CA LYS A 30 -13.20 -33.62 12.33
C LYS A 30 -14.25 -32.84 11.54
N SER A 31 -14.20 -32.92 10.20
CA SER A 31 -15.12 -32.21 9.32
C SER A 31 -16.55 -32.81 9.29
N ARG A 32 -16.70 -34.10 9.66
CA ARG A 32 -18.02 -34.75 9.77
C ARG A 32 -18.74 -34.41 11.09
N ALA A 33 -18.01 -34.20 12.19
CA ALA A 33 -18.60 -33.92 13.50
C ALA A 33 -19.31 -32.55 13.57
N ILE A 34 -18.78 -31.53 12.88
CA ILE A 34 -19.36 -30.17 12.88
C ILE A 34 -20.64 -30.10 12.03
N LYS A 35 -20.76 -30.92 10.97
CA LYS A 35 -21.98 -31.00 10.15
C LYS A 35 -23.15 -31.68 10.89
N ALA A 36 -22.87 -32.64 11.78
CA ALA A 36 -23.91 -33.35 12.53
C ALA A 36 -24.61 -32.44 13.57
N ALA A 37 -23.90 -31.50 14.18
CA ALA A 37 -24.45 -30.60 15.21
C ALA A 37 -25.44 -29.55 14.65
N ARG A 38 -25.48 -29.32 13.33
CA ARG A 38 -26.36 -28.32 12.69
C ARG A 38 -27.68 -28.91 12.17
N ALA A 39 -27.79 -30.24 12.05
CA ALA A 39 -28.99 -30.92 11.55
C ALA A 39 -30.12 -31.06 12.58
N THR A 40 -29.82 -30.94 13.87
CA THR A 40 -30.79 -31.15 14.97
C THR A 40 -31.60 -29.91 15.36
N ARG A 41 -31.32 -28.72 14.80
CA ARG A 41 -31.99 -27.47 15.21
C ARG A 41 -33.09 -26.96 14.27
N SER A 42 -33.46 -27.73 13.24
CA SER A 42 -34.44 -27.31 12.20
C SER A 42 -35.65 -28.25 12.07
N ARG A 43 -36.30 -28.60 13.19
CA ARG A 43 -37.62 -29.25 13.18
C ARG A 43 -38.55 -28.63 14.23
N ARG A 44 -39.27 -27.59 13.84
CA ARG A 44 -40.63 -27.30 14.32
C ARG A 44 -41.38 -26.60 13.18
N ALA A 45 -42.15 -27.39 12.45
CA ALA A 45 -43.17 -26.92 11.52
C ALA A 45 -44.52 -27.35 12.09
N ALA A 46 -45.50 -26.45 12.06
CA ALA A 46 -46.92 -26.72 12.26
C ALA A 46 -47.69 -26.34 10.98
N PRO A 47 -48.87 -26.93 10.72
CA PRO A 47 -49.28 -27.31 9.37
C PRO A 47 -50.18 -26.31 8.65
N ARG A 48 -50.20 -26.47 7.32
CA ARG A 48 -51.04 -25.78 6.33
C ARG A 48 -52.50 -26.27 6.35
N THR A 49 -53.41 -25.39 5.94
CA THR A 49 -54.69 -25.73 5.29
C THR A 49 -54.85 -24.96 3.96
N PRO A 50 -55.69 -25.43 3.01
CA PRO A 50 -55.49 -25.20 1.57
C PRO A 50 -56.56 -24.34 0.86
N SER A 51 -56.14 -23.65 -0.22
CA SER A 51 -56.83 -23.19 -1.47
C SER A 51 -58.24 -22.55 -1.42
N PRO A 52 -58.63 -21.64 -2.36
CA PRO A 52 -58.65 -21.88 -3.82
C PRO A 52 -58.40 -20.62 -4.73
N PRO A 53 -58.47 -20.74 -6.08
CA PRO A 53 -57.91 -19.79 -7.05
C PRO A 53 -58.95 -18.92 -7.77
N ALA A 54 -58.57 -17.72 -8.25
CA ALA A 54 -59.14 -17.12 -9.46
C ALA A 54 -58.45 -15.82 -9.92
N ARG A 55 -58.03 -15.85 -11.19
CA ARG A 55 -58.13 -14.81 -12.25
C ARG A 55 -57.25 -13.54 -12.28
N PRO A 56 -57.00 -13.01 -13.51
CA PRO A 56 -55.96 -12.02 -13.80
C PRO A 56 -56.52 -10.61 -14.02
N VAL A 57 -55.71 -9.56 -13.76
CA VAL A 57 -56.03 -8.20 -14.18
C VAL A 57 -54.78 -7.49 -14.72
N LYS A 58 -54.85 -7.14 -16.00
CA LYS A 58 -53.97 -6.21 -16.72
C LYS A 58 -54.02 -4.82 -16.08
N LYS A 59 -52.87 -4.17 -15.88
CA LYS A 59 -52.80 -2.70 -15.87
C LYS A 59 -51.54 -2.20 -16.59
N THR A 60 -51.81 -1.71 -17.80
CA THR A 60 -51.08 -0.71 -18.57
C THR A 60 -50.62 0.45 -17.67
N ARG A 61 -49.36 0.88 -17.79
CA ARG A 61 -48.92 2.18 -17.27
C ARG A 61 -48.32 3.02 -18.39
N VAL A 62 -48.98 4.15 -18.58
CA VAL A 62 -48.78 5.25 -19.51
C VAL A 62 -47.40 5.89 -19.32
N THR A 63 -46.66 6.05 -20.43
CA THR A 63 -45.52 6.95 -20.56
C THR A 63 -46.02 8.38 -20.81
N LYS A 64 -45.51 9.34 -20.04
CA LYS A 64 -45.85 10.76 -20.18
C LYS A 64 -44.68 11.48 -20.87
N THR A 65 -44.91 11.84 -22.11
CA THR A 65 -44.10 12.75 -22.94
C THR A 65 -44.20 14.17 -22.39
N LYS A 66 -43.11 14.93 -22.36
CA LYS A 66 -43.17 16.40 -22.26
C LYS A 66 -42.17 17.04 -23.23
N ALA A 67 -42.76 17.89 -24.09
CA ALA A 67 -42.24 18.83 -25.07
C ALA A 67 -41.03 19.64 -24.57
N GLN A 68 -39.98 19.80 -25.39
CA GLN A 68 -39.75 20.89 -26.39
C GLN A 68 -39.69 22.31 -25.79
N ALA A 69 -38.52 22.92 -25.90
CA ALA A 69 -38.35 24.37 -26.05
C ALA A 69 -37.16 24.59 -27.00
N ALA A 70 -37.38 25.50 -27.95
CA ALA A 70 -36.59 25.73 -29.15
C ALA A 70 -35.64 26.92 -29.02
N LEU A 71 -34.73 27.01 -30.00
CA LEU A 71 -34.12 28.20 -30.61
C LEU A 71 -33.38 29.20 -29.70
N VAL A 72 -32.09 29.43 -30.00
CA VAL A 72 -31.59 30.65 -30.66
C VAL A 72 -30.12 30.39 -31.04
N GLU A 73 -29.86 30.30 -32.34
CA GLU A 73 -28.52 30.41 -32.93
C GLU A 73 -28.14 31.88 -33.03
N THR A 74 -26.94 32.25 -32.56
CA THR A 74 -26.24 33.47 -32.97
C THR A 74 -24.78 33.13 -33.21
N ALA A 75 -24.35 33.27 -34.46
CA ALA A 75 -22.94 33.28 -34.85
C ALA A 75 -22.30 34.63 -34.48
N PRO A 76 -20.97 34.66 -34.35
CA PRO A 76 -20.27 35.74 -35.03
C PRO A 76 -19.02 35.28 -35.78
N THR A 77 -19.06 35.60 -37.07
CA THR A 77 -17.94 35.89 -37.96
C THR A 77 -16.87 36.74 -37.25
N THR A 78 -15.61 36.32 -37.25
CA THR A 78 -14.48 37.24 -37.00
C THR A 78 -13.40 36.96 -38.02
N ALA A 79 -13.29 37.90 -38.97
CA ALA A 79 -12.27 37.98 -39.98
C ALA A 79 -10.92 38.36 -39.36
N THR A 80 -9.87 37.71 -39.84
CA THR A 80 -8.47 37.99 -39.56
C THR A 80 -7.99 39.15 -40.44
N PRO A 81 -7.38 40.22 -39.90
CA PRO A 81 -6.52 41.10 -40.67
C PRO A 81 -5.02 40.75 -40.43
N PRO A 82 -4.15 40.96 -41.44
CA PRO A 82 -2.72 40.71 -41.31
C PRO A 82 -2.02 41.86 -40.58
N VAL A 83 -1.24 41.52 -39.55
CA VAL A 83 -0.33 42.47 -38.88
C VAL A 83 1.06 42.29 -39.47
N ILE A 84 1.47 43.27 -40.27
CA ILE A 84 2.85 43.64 -40.53
C ILE A 84 3.22 44.64 -39.42
N ILE A 85 4.35 44.46 -38.72
CA ILE A 85 5.24 45.52 -38.19
C ILE A 85 6.46 44.89 -37.48
N GLU A 86 7.60 45.19 -38.08
CA GLU A 86 8.91 45.60 -37.54
C GLU A 86 9.65 44.78 -36.46
N VAL A 87 10.81 44.30 -36.93
CA VAL A 87 11.98 43.90 -36.17
C VAL A 87 12.51 45.11 -35.40
N ALA A 88 12.34 45.12 -34.08
CA ALA A 88 13.00 46.08 -33.19
C ALA A 88 14.36 45.53 -32.75
N GLU A 89 15.39 46.30 -33.07
CA GLU A 89 16.78 46.08 -32.70
C GLU A 89 16.97 46.08 -31.17
N THR A 90 17.79 45.13 -30.71
CA THR A 90 18.25 45.00 -29.33
C THR A 90 19.20 46.15 -28.95
N PRO A 91 18.96 46.88 -27.84
CA PRO A 91 19.94 47.83 -27.32
C PRO A 91 21.08 47.11 -26.58
N PRO A 92 22.32 47.62 -26.64
CA PRO A 92 23.49 46.97 -26.08
C PRO A 92 23.54 47.07 -24.54
N TYR A 93 23.94 45.94 -23.96
CA TYR A 93 24.23 45.70 -22.55
C TYR A 93 25.27 46.70 -22.01
N ARG A 94 24.91 47.48 -20.98
CA ARG A 94 25.84 48.27 -20.16
C ARG A 94 26.28 47.44 -18.95
N PRO A 95 27.58 47.27 -18.68
CA PRO A 95 28.05 46.63 -17.46
C PRO A 95 28.01 47.66 -16.30
N THR A 96 27.18 47.42 -15.31
CA THR A 96 27.14 48.22 -14.08
C THR A 96 28.33 47.83 -13.19
N GLN A 97 29.06 48.86 -12.77
CA GLN A 97 30.25 48.80 -11.93
C GLN A 97 29.98 48.15 -10.57
N SER A 98 30.94 47.35 -10.13
CA SER A 98 31.06 46.82 -8.78
C SER A 98 31.42 47.93 -7.79
N LEU A 99 30.65 48.04 -6.70
CA LEU A 99 31.04 48.79 -5.51
C LEU A 99 31.65 47.82 -4.48
N PRO A 100 32.78 48.16 -3.85
CA PRO A 100 33.38 47.34 -2.80
C PRO A 100 32.74 47.67 -1.44
N TYR A 101 32.08 46.69 -0.82
CA TYR A 101 31.77 46.73 0.60
C TYR A 101 32.92 46.07 1.38
N SER A 102 33.72 46.90 2.03
CA SER A 102 34.61 46.51 3.13
C SER A 102 34.18 47.26 4.39
N ASN A 103 34.38 46.62 5.54
CA ASN A 103 34.22 47.11 6.92
C ASN A 103 32.80 47.29 7.48
N ILE A 104 32.31 46.23 8.15
CA ILE A 104 31.67 46.36 9.47
C ILE A 104 32.05 45.11 10.29
N ALA A 105 33.17 45.19 11.01
CA ALA A 105 33.56 44.22 12.03
C ALA A 105 34.16 44.99 13.20
N GLU A 106 33.33 45.71 13.95
CA GLU A 106 33.71 46.23 15.26
C GLU A 106 32.44 46.61 16.05
N LEU A 107 32.50 46.39 17.37
CA LEU A 107 31.50 46.68 18.39
C LEU A 107 30.37 45.65 18.54
N LEU A 108 30.60 44.67 19.41
CA LEU A 108 29.67 44.30 20.50
C LEU A 108 30.46 43.48 21.57
N GLN A 109 31.22 44.19 22.39
CA GLN A 109 31.65 43.70 23.71
C GLN A 109 30.50 43.96 24.69
N VAL A 110 29.82 42.92 25.14
CA VAL A 110 28.88 43.00 26.27
C VAL A 110 29.32 42.02 27.35
N SER A 111 29.60 42.62 28.50
CA SER A 111 30.07 42.11 29.77
C SER A 111 29.25 40.95 30.35
N SER A 112 29.96 39.94 30.86
CA SER A 112 29.44 38.86 31.70
C SER A 112 29.09 39.38 33.11
N PRO A 113 27.93 39.02 33.70
CA PRO A 113 27.70 39.24 35.12
C PRO A 113 28.22 38.07 35.96
N THR A 114 29.13 38.40 36.87
CA THR A 114 29.58 37.59 38.00
C THR A 114 28.40 37.27 38.92
N ILE A 115 28.01 36.00 39.00
CA ILE A 115 27.05 35.52 40.00
C ILE A 115 27.81 35.27 41.32
N GLN A 116 27.54 36.09 42.32
CA GLN A 116 28.03 35.89 43.68
C GLN A 116 27.29 34.72 44.35
N LEU A 117 28.08 33.78 44.84
CA LEU A 117 27.68 32.61 45.61
C LEU A 117 27.40 33.04 47.05
N VAL A 118 26.11 33.16 47.43
CA VAL A 118 25.69 33.32 48.83
C VAL A 118 25.47 31.93 49.42
N GLN A 119 26.36 31.51 50.31
CA GLN A 119 26.19 30.32 51.15
C GLN A 119 25.19 30.63 52.27
N GLY A 120 23.99 30.05 52.18
CA GLY A 120 23.01 29.99 53.26
C GLY A 120 22.86 28.56 53.75
N LEU A 121 23.39 28.28 54.94
CA LEU A 121 23.15 27.07 55.72
C LEU A 121 21.68 27.04 56.18
N GLN A 122 20.87 26.14 55.63
CA GLN A 122 19.61 25.72 56.24
C GLN A 122 19.50 24.20 56.20
N SER A 123 19.59 23.61 57.38
CA SER A 123 19.35 22.20 57.68
C SER A 123 17.89 21.84 57.43
N SER A 124 17.65 21.00 56.42
CA SER A 124 16.35 20.36 56.18
C SER A 124 16.22 19.06 57.00
N PRO A 125 15.06 18.77 57.61
CA PRO A 125 14.79 17.51 58.30
C PRO A 125 14.73 16.31 57.33
N PRO A 126 14.94 15.07 57.83
CA PRO A 126 15.02 13.87 56.99
C PRO A 126 13.68 13.52 56.32
N PRO A 127 13.70 12.97 55.10
CA PRO A 127 12.48 12.64 54.37
C PRO A 127 11.83 11.38 54.96
N ILE A 128 10.53 11.48 55.21
CA ILE A 128 9.66 10.34 55.52
C ILE A 128 9.56 9.47 54.26
N GLU A 129 10.01 8.23 54.39
CA GLU A 129 10.00 7.20 53.36
C GLU A 129 8.56 6.73 53.12
N LEU A 130 7.88 7.40 52.18
CA LEU A 130 6.58 6.95 51.67
C LEU A 130 6.82 5.79 50.69
N GLU A 131 6.30 4.62 51.06
CA GLU A 131 6.27 3.39 50.27
C GLU A 131 5.58 3.65 48.91
N ILE A 132 6.37 3.85 47.86
CA ILE A 132 5.89 4.13 46.51
C ILE A 132 5.31 2.84 45.93
N ALA A 133 3.98 2.80 45.81
CA ALA A 133 3.26 1.76 45.11
C ALA A 133 3.85 1.51 43.70
N PRO A 134 3.94 0.25 43.24
CA PRO A 134 4.58 -0.09 41.97
C PRO A 134 3.88 0.63 40.82
N LYS A 135 4.66 1.42 40.07
CA LYS A 135 4.22 2.16 38.88
C LYS A 135 3.58 1.18 37.89
N PRO A 136 2.34 1.39 37.43
CA PRO A 136 1.71 0.50 36.46
C PRO A 136 2.55 0.46 35.18
N GLN A 137 3.01 -0.73 34.82
CA GLN A 137 3.72 -0.95 33.57
C GLN A 137 2.77 -0.67 32.41
N VAL A 138 3.03 0.40 31.67
CA VAL A 138 2.32 0.73 30.44
C VAL A 138 2.80 -0.26 29.37
N VAL A 139 2.01 -1.30 29.13
CA VAL A 139 2.24 -2.26 28.04
C VAL A 139 1.90 -1.56 26.72
N THR A 140 2.91 -1.01 26.04
CA THR A 140 2.81 -0.39 24.70
C THR A 140 2.73 -1.44 23.58
N GLY A 141 1.93 -2.49 23.77
CA GLY A 141 1.61 -3.45 22.72
C GLY A 141 0.40 -2.96 21.92
N LEU A 142 0.56 -2.77 20.61
CA LEU A 142 -0.61 -2.61 19.74
C LEU A 142 -1.54 -3.82 19.94
N PRO A 143 -2.85 -3.61 20.12
CA PRO A 143 -3.78 -4.71 20.35
C PRO A 143 -3.73 -5.67 19.16
N ILE A 144 -3.38 -6.93 19.43
CA ILE A 144 -3.38 -7.99 18.42
C ILE A 144 -4.82 -8.16 17.93
N LEU A 145 -5.10 -7.77 16.69
CA LEU A 145 -6.43 -7.87 16.09
C LEU A 145 -6.72 -9.34 15.75
N ARG A 146 -7.65 -9.94 16.50
CA ARG A 146 -8.12 -11.32 16.27
C ARG A 146 -9.58 -11.29 15.85
N TYR A 147 -9.82 -11.22 14.55
CA TYR A 147 -11.16 -11.35 13.99
C TYR A 147 -11.16 -12.34 12.82
N ILE A 148 -12.31 -12.97 12.61
CA ILE A 148 -12.55 -13.91 11.52
C ILE A 148 -13.07 -13.15 10.31
N ILE A 149 -12.68 -13.58 9.12
CA ILE A 149 -13.08 -12.96 7.86
C ILE A 149 -13.88 -13.97 7.03
N GLU A 150 -15.17 -13.69 6.83
CA GLU A 150 -16.05 -14.46 5.94
C GLU A 150 -16.09 -13.80 4.57
N VAL A 151 -15.56 -14.47 3.54
CA VAL A 151 -15.47 -13.94 2.18
C VAL A 151 -16.45 -14.69 1.28
N SER A 152 -17.37 -13.94 0.66
CA SER A 152 -18.23 -14.45 -0.40
C SER A 152 -17.73 -13.98 -1.76
N PHE A 153 -17.44 -14.94 -2.65
CA PHE A 153 -16.96 -14.74 -4.00
C PHE A 153 -18.09 -14.87 -4.99
N THR A 154 -18.18 -13.94 -5.95
CA THR A 154 -19.18 -13.94 -7.00
C THR A 154 -18.52 -13.63 -8.34
N VAL A 155 -18.69 -14.51 -9.33
CA VAL A 155 -18.26 -14.26 -10.70
C VAL A 155 -19.50 -14.02 -11.57
N ARG A 156 -19.53 -12.87 -12.26
CA ARG A 156 -20.57 -12.51 -13.22
C ARG A 156 -20.00 -12.50 -14.63
N VAL A 157 -20.71 -13.14 -15.56
CA VAL A 157 -20.34 -13.16 -16.99
C VAL A 157 -21.42 -12.43 -17.78
N ASN A 158 -21.06 -11.37 -18.51
CA ASN A 158 -22.00 -10.56 -19.29
C ASN A 158 -23.22 -10.13 -18.45
N SER A 159 -22.94 -9.62 -17.24
CA SER A 159 -23.93 -9.18 -16.23
C SER A 159 -24.83 -10.28 -15.63
N LYS A 160 -24.65 -11.55 -16.02
CA LYS A 160 -25.38 -12.69 -15.43
C LYS A 160 -24.55 -13.34 -14.32
N PHE A 161 -25.21 -13.68 -13.22
CA PHE A 161 -24.58 -14.45 -12.14
C PHE A 161 -24.31 -15.87 -12.61
N VAL A 162 -23.10 -16.36 -12.33
CA VAL A 162 -22.71 -17.69 -12.77
C VAL A 162 -22.27 -18.58 -11.62
N VAL A 163 -21.29 -18.13 -10.84
CA VAL A 163 -20.72 -18.95 -9.76
C VAL A 163 -20.64 -18.13 -8.47
N ARG A 164 -21.01 -18.75 -7.35
CA ARG A 164 -20.85 -18.21 -6.00
C ARG A 164 -20.11 -19.21 -5.12
N SER A 165 -19.15 -18.73 -4.34
CA SER A 165 -18.42 -19.52 -3.35
C SER A 165 -18.28 -18.73 -2.06
N GLU A 166 -18.14 -19.42 -0.92
CA GLU A 166 -17.91 -18.79 0.39
C GLU A 166 -16.73 -19.49 1.07
N LYS A 167 -15.83 -18.71 1.68
CA LYS A 167 -14.67 -19.22 2.40
C LYS A 167 -14.36 -18.33 3.60
N THR A 168 -13.91 -18.94 4.67
CA THR A 168 -13.57 -18.26 5.92
C THR A 168 -12.06 -18.25 6.09
N TYR A 169 -11.51 -17.11 6.52
CA TYR A 169 -10.09 -16.89 6.74
C TYR A 169 -9.87 -16.33 8.15
N SER A 170 -8.72 -16.64 8.74
CA SER A 170 -8.17 -15.87 9.85
C SER A 170 -7.57 -14.57 9.32
N ARG A 171 -7.61 -13.47 10.09
CA ARG A 171 -6.93 -12.22 9.72
C ARG A 171 -5.43 -12.43 9.46
N GLU A 172 -4.77 -13.31 10.21
CA GLU A 172 -3.33 -13.60 10.08
C GLU A 172 -3.00 -14.38 8.79
N ASP A 173 -3.95 -15.17 8.28
CA ASP A 173 -3.75 -16.04 7.12
C ASP A 173 -4.26 -15.40 5.81
N LEU A 174 -4.91 -14.24 5.89
CA LEU A 174 -5.57 -13.62 4.75
C LEU A 174 -4.61 -12.75 3.93
N TRP A 175 -4.43 -13.14 2.67
CA TRP A 175 -3.76 -12.37 1.62
C TRP A 175 -4.67 -12.30 0.39
N LEU A 176 -4.68 -11.21 -0.39
CA LEU A 176 -5.55 -11.14 -1.57
C LEU A 176 -5.13 -12.10 -2.69
N SER A 177 -3.88 -12.59 -2.70
CA SER A 177 -3.48 -13.70 -3.59
C SER A 177 -4.35 -14.95 -3.39
N ALA A 178 -4.80 -15.23 -2.16
CA ALA A 178 -5.73 -16.32 -1.89
C ALA A 178 -7.15 -16.05 -2.46
N PHE A 179 -7.46 -14.80 -2.80
CA PHE A 179 -8.68 -14.44 -3.53
C PHE A 179 -8.51 -14.66 -5.01
N GLU A 180 -7.36 -14.27 -5.57
CA GLU A 180 -7.01 -14.53 -6.96
C GLU A 180 -7.09 -16.03 -7.28
N ASP A 181 -6.44 -16.87 -6.48
CA ASP A 181 -6.49 -18.33 -6.62
C ASP A 181 -7.92 -18.86 -6.61
N LYS A 182 -8.75 -18.34 -5.69
CA LYS A 182 -10.15 -18.78 -5.56
C LYS A 182 -11.01 -18.32 -6.73
N VAL A 183 -10.77 -17.12 -7.23
CA VAL A 183 -11.46 -16.58 -8.39
C VAL A 183 -11.06 -17.35 -9.65
N GLU A 184 -9.78 -17.68 -9.80
CA GLU A 184 -9.28 -18.47 -10.92
C GLU A 184 -9.81 -19.91 -10.88
N GLU A 185 -9.89 -20.52 -9.69
CA GLU A 185 -10.58 -21.80 -9.46
C GLU A 185 -12.06 -21.71 -9.90
N MET A 186 -12.75 -20.62 -9.57
CA MET A 186 -14.14 -20.40 -9.98
C MET A 186 -14.30 -20.16 -11.49
N ARG A 187 -13.32 -19.52 -12.14
CA ARG A 187 -13.31 -19.29 -13.59
C ARG A 187 -13.06 -20.58 -14.35
N SER A 188 -12.11 -21.38 -13.87
CA SER A 188 -11.76 -22.70 -14.42
C SER A 188 -12.83 -23.76 -14.17
N SER A 189 -13.72 -23.56 -13.19
CA SER A 189 -14.83 -24.48 -12.95
C SER A 189 -15.80 -24.52 -14.13
N LYS A 190 -16.22 -25.72 -14.55
CA LYS A 190 -17.25 -25.92 -15.59
C LYS A 190 -18.56 -25.16 -15.32
N ALA A 191 -18.85 -24.89 -14.05
CA ALA A 191 -20.02 -24.10 -13.65
C ALA A 191 -19.98 -22.67 -14.20
N SER A 192 -18.80 -22.12 -14.50
CA SER A 192 -18.63 -20.78 -15.08
C SER A 192 -19.13 -20.69 -16.53
N GLY A 193 -19.17 -21.81 -17.27
CA GLY A 193 -19.48 -21.80 -18.70
C GLY A 193 -18.54 -20.91 -19.54
N ILE A 194 -17.36 -20.59 -19.01
CA ILE A 194 -16.31 -19.77 -19.64
C ILE A 194 -15.30 -20.65 -20.38
N GLU A 195 -15.24 -21.95 -20.09
CA GLU A 195 -14.27 -22.88 -20.68
C GLU A 195 -14.18 -22.73 -22.21
N GLY A 196 -12.99 -22.36 -22.69
CA GLY A 196 -12.70 -22.13 -24.11
C GLY A 196 -13.16 -20.78 -24.69
N ARG A 197 -13.51 -19.78 -23.87
CA ARG A 197 -13.89 -18.43 -24.34
C ARG A 197 -12.90 -17.36 -23.91
N ASP A 198 -12.60 -16.46 -24.83
CA ASP A 198 -11.85 -15.24 -24.52
C ASP A 198 -12.71 -14.30 -23.67
N CYS A 199 -12.34 -14.17 -22.41
CA CYS A 199 -13.02 -13.31 -21.46
C CYS A 199 -12.06 -12.29 -20.86
N THR A 200 -12.48 -11.03 -20.90
CA THR A 200 -11.75 -9.91 -20.30
C THR A 200 -12.34 -9.59 -18.94
N VAL A 201 -11.48 -9.36 -17.93
CA VAL A 201 -11.92 -8.86 -16.62
C VAL A 201 -12.26 -7.38 -16.79
N ARG A 202 -13.51 -7.01 -16.54
CA ARG A 202 -13.95 -5.61 -16.61
C ARG A 202 -13.75 -4.87 -15.30
N CYS A 203 -14.02 -5.54 -14.19
CA CYS A 203 -13.99 -4.95 -12.86
C CYS A 203 -13.89 -6.03 -11.80
N THR A 204 -13.05 -5.77 -10.79
CA THR A 204 -13.02 -6.52 -9.54
C THR A 204 -13.44 -5.54 -8.44
N SER A 205 -14.62 -5.74 -7.88
CA SER A 205 -15.11 -4.92 -6.76
C SER A 205 -15.05 -5.72 -5.48
N LEU A 206 -14.38 -5.18 -4.46
CA LEU A 206 -14.30 -5.75 -3.13
C LEU A 206 -15.09 -4.86 -2.18
N SER A 207 -15.97 -5.46 -1.38
CA SER A 207 -16.68 -4.71 -0.34
C SER A 207 -16.61 -5.45 0.98
N TYR A 208 -16.55 -4.71 2.07
CA TYR A 208 -16.43 -5.28 3.40
C TYR A 208 -17.32 -4.56 4.41
N ARG A 209 -17.68 -5.27 5.49
CA ARG A 209 -18.31 -4.71 6.67
C ARG A 209 -17.88 -5.46 7.92
N ALA A 210 -17.61 -4.75 9.00
CA ALA A 210 -17.48 -5.32 10.33
C ALA A 210 -18.88 -5.58 10.89
N ILE A 211 -19.15 -6.78 11.43
CA ILE A 211 -20.49 -7.14 11.91
C ILE A 211 -20.75 -6.50 13.28
N THR A 212 -21.25 -5.27 13.25
CA THR A 212 -21.75 -4.51 14.40
C THR A 212 -23.21 -4.09 14.17
N ARG A 213 -23.90 -3.59 15.21
CA ARG A 213 -25.25 -3.04 15.06
C ARG A 213 -25.19 -1.82 14.13
N GLY A 214 -25.88 -1.89 12.98
CA GLY A 214 -25.91 -0.82 11.98
C GLY A 214 -24.75 -0.86 10.97
N ALA A 215 -24.06 -1.99 10.80
CA ALA A 215 -22.95 -2.12 9.88
C ALA A 215 -23.30 -1.77 8.42
N ILE A 216 -22.52 -0.85 7.84
CA ILE A 216 -22.62 -0.41 6.44
C ILE A 216 -21.53 -1.09 5.61
N TRP A 217 -21.86 -1.47 4.37
CA TRP A 217 -20.89 -1.98 3.41
C TRP A 217 -20.01 -0.85 2.88
N LYS A 218 -18.69 -0.99 3.01
CA LYS A 218 -17.71 -0.14 2.33
C LYS A 218 -17.25 -0.87 1.08
N ALA A 219 -17.32 -0.21 -0.08
CA ALA A 219 -16.92 -0.77 -1.36
C ALA A 219 -15.64 -0.09 -1.84
N GLU A 220 -14.73 -0.89 -2.37
CA GLU A 220 -13.44 -0.49 -2.91
C GLU A 220 -13.26 -1.23 -4.25
N THR A 221 -12.85 -0.48 -5.28
CA THR A 221 -12.58 -1.09 -6.59
C THR A 221 -11.10 -1.41 -6.63
N ILE A 222 -10.78 -2.64 -6.98
CA ILE A 222 -9.41 -3.15 -6.99
C ILE A 222 -9.05 -3.49 -8.43
N GLU A 223 -7.91 -2.96 -8.90
CA GLU A 223 -7.45 -3.20 -10.27
C GLU A 223 -6.69 -4.52 -10.38
N ASP A 224 -5.90 -4.87 -9.36
CA ASP A 224 -5.12 -6.11 -9.28
C ASP A 224 -5.05 -6.69 -7.86
N PHE A 225 -4.56 -7.93 -7.73
CA PHE A 225 -4.35 -8.58 -6.44
C PHE A 225 -2.90 -8.42 -5.93
N GLY A 226 -2.26 -7.29 -6.24
CA GLY A 226 -0.88 -7.01 -5.83
C GLY A 226 -0.70 -7.00 -4.30
N ASP A 227 0.52 -7.28 -3.85
CA ASP A 227 0.86 -7.29 -2.42
C ASP A 227 0.64 -5.91 -1.77
N ASP A 228 0.98 -4.82 -2.48
CA ASP A 228 0.78 -3.44 -1.99
C ASP A 228 -0.69 -3.09 -1.82
N VAL A 229 -1.52 -3.46 -2.81
CA VAL A 229 -2.97 -3.27 -2.75
C VAL A 229 -3.56 -4.12 -1.64
N SER A 230 -3.05 -5.33 -1.43
CA SER A 230 -3.45 -6.21 -0.32
C SER A 230 -3.19 -5.59 1.04
N ILE A 231 -1.98 -5.07 1.24
CA ILE A 231 -1.58 -4.45 2.51
C ILE A 231 -2.44 -3.20 2.77
N SER A 232 -2.51 -2.29 1.79
CA SER A 232 -3.30 -1.06 1.91
C SER A 232 -4.78 -1.34 2.22
N PHE A 233 -5.37 -2.31 1.49
CA PHE A 233 -6.75 -2.71 1.69
C PHE A 233 -6.98 -3.30 3.09
N LEU A 234 -6.14 -4.25 3.52
CA LEU A 234 -6.28 -4.87 4.84
C LEU A 234 -6.02 -3.88 5.98
N ASP A 235 -5.12 -2.93 5.81
CA ASP A 235 -4.89 -1.83 6.76
C ASP A 235 -6.13 -0.94 6.87
N ASN A 236 -6.84 -0.67 5.76
CA ASN A 236 -8.11 0.04 5.78
C ASN A 236 -9.21 -0.75 6.52
N VAL A 237 -9.21 -2.09 6.40
CA VAL A 237 -10.10 -2.96 7.18
C VAL A 237 -9.74 -2.91 8.66
N ASP A 238 -8.46 -3.05 9.01
CA ASP A 238 -7.97 -3.03 10.39
C ASP A 238 -8.25 -1.70 11.07
N ARG A 239 -7.94 -0.57 10.43
CA ARG A 239 -8.28 0.77 10.95
C ARG A 239 -9.77 0.91 11.19
N HIS A 240 -10.61 0.38 10.30
CA HIS A 240 -12.05 0.38 10.47
C HIS A 240 -12.48 -0.49 11.65
N VAL A 241 -11.91 -1.70 11.79
CA VAL A 241 -12.19 -2.60 12.92
C VAL A 241 -11.76 -1.97 14.25
N VAL A 242 -10.56 -1.42 14.35
CA VAL A 242 -10.06 -0.72 15.55
C VAL A 242 -11.00 0.42 15.95
N SER A 243 -11.44 1.23 14.97
CA SER A 243 -12.36 2.35 15.24
C SER A 243 -13.70 1.90 15.82
N LEU A 244 -14.19 0.72 15.43
CA LEU A 244 -15.45 0.15 15.90
C LEU A 244 -15.28 -0.60 17.23
N SER A 245 -14.13 -1.26 17.41
CA SER A 245 -13.76 -1.99 18.62
C SER A 245 -13.71 -1.10 19.87
N ALA A 246 -13.53 0.21 19.72
CA ALA A 246 -13.67 1.17 20.81
C ALA A 246 -15.07 1.18 21.45
N ARG A 247 -16.12 0.76 20.71
CA ARG A 247 -17.50 0.72 21.20
C ARG A 247 -18.00 -0.71 21.44
N SER A 248 -17.60 -1.65 20.61
CA SER A 248 -18.03 -3.05 20.69
C SER A 248 -17.00 -3.94 20.00
N PRO A 249 -16.54 -5.03 20.65
CA PRO A 249 -15.53 -5.91 20.06
C PRO A 249 -16.05 -6.51 18.74
N VAL A 250 -15.26 -6.40 17.68
CA VAL A 250 -15.58 -6.95 16.36
C VAL A 250 -14.94 -8.32 16.23
N GLU A 251 -15.75 -9.38 16.26
CA GLU A 251 -15.27 -10.77 16.11
C GLU A 251 -15.28 -11.24 14.64
N LEU A 252 -16.12 -10.62 13.80
CA LEU A 252 -16.40 -11.07 12.43
C LEU A 252 -16.45 -9.89 11.45
N VAL A 253 -15.68 -10.02 10.37
CA VAL A 253 -15.75 -9.15 9.19
C VAL A 253 -16.29 -9.95 8.02
N GLN A 254 -17.30 -9.42 7.34
CA GLN A 254 -17.82 -10.00 6.11
C GLN A 254 -17.29 -9.24 4.91
N MET A 255 -16.80 -9.99 3.92
CA MET A 255 -16.28 -9.48 2.67
C MET A 255 -17.02 -10.07 1.48
N ARG A 256 -17.15 -9.27 0.42
CA ARG A 256 -17.81 -9.61 -0.83
C ARG A 256 -16.88 -9.23 -1.97
N LEU A 257 -16.37 -10.23 -2.65
CA LEU A 257 -15.60 -10.06 -3.88
C LEU A 257 -16.53 -10.37 -5.06
N GLU A 258 -16.73 -9.39 -5.93
CA GLU A 258 -17.46 -9.55 -7.18
C GLU A 258 -16.53 -9.26 -8.36
N GLN A 259 -16.32 -10.26 -9.21
CA GLN A 259 -15.58 -10.11 -10.46
C GLN A 259 -16.55 -10.13 -11.65
N LYS A 260 -16.52 -9.08 -12.46
CA LYS A 260 -17.32 -8.94 -13.68
C LYS A 260 -16.46 -9.25 -14.89
N LEU A 261 -16.86 -10.26 -15.63
CA LEU A 261 -16.22 -10.75 -16.84
C LEU A 261 -17.07 -10.40 -18.05
N GLU A 262 -16.43 -9.85 -19.07
CA GLU A 262 -17.01 -9.69 -20.39
C GLU A 262 -16.39 -10.73 -21.31
N CYS A 263 -17.21 -11.70 -21.67
CA CYS A 263 -16.83 -12.72 -22.63
C CYS A 263 -17.35 -12.28 -23.98
N ASN A 264 -16.45 -12.21 -24.96
CA ASN A 264 -16.85 -12.08 -26.34
C ASN A 264 -17.76 -13.27 -26.63
N LEU A 265 -19.04 -12.98 -26.88
CA LEU A 265 -19.91 -13.99 -27.47
C LEU A 265 -19.22 -14.32 -28.78
N ILE A 266 -18.62 -15.52 -28.88
CA ILE A 266 -18.31 -16.11 -30.17
C ILE A 266 -19.64 -16.03 -30.89
N GLY A 267 -19.75 -15.07 -31.80
CA GLY A 267 -20.96 -14.83 -32.56
C GLY A 267 -21.27 -16.19 -33.14
N ARG A 268 -22.30 -16.85 -32.59
CA ARG A 268 -22.66 -18.18 -33.04
C ARG A 268 -22.83 -18.02 -34.53
N ALA A 269 -21.97 -18.66 -35.30
CA ALA A 269 -22.18 -18.98 -36.71
C ALA A 269 -23.44 -19.86 -36.92
N PHE A 270 -24.29 -19.97 -35.89
CA PHE A 270 -25.60 -20.59 -35.83
C PHE A 270 -26.68 -19.58 -35.40
N SER A 271 -26.62 -18.35 -35.88
CA SER A 271 -27.86 -17.64 -36.24
C SER A 271 -28.49 -18.43 -37.40
N ARG A 272 -29.07 -19.60 -37.07
CA ARG A 272 -29.97 -20.32 -37.96
C ARG A 272 -31.02 -19.32 -38.41
N SER A 273 -31.07 -19.13 -39.72
CA SER A 273 -32.19 -18.64 -40.50
C SER A 273 -33.54 -18.80 -39.78
N GLN A 274 -34.02 -17.75 -39.12
CA GLN A 274 -35.45 -17.51 -39.02
C GLN A 274 -35.87 -16.77 -40.30
N TYR A 275 -35.73 -17.47 -41.42
CA TYR A 275 -36.61 -17.29 -42.56
C TYR A 275 -37.68 -18.38 -42.44
N ALA A 276 -38.84 -18.01 -41.89
CA ALA A 276 -40.11 -18.64 -42.19
C ALA A 276 -41.24 -17.79 -41.59
N ASN A 277 -41.72 -16.87 -42.43
CA ASN A 277 -43.10 -16.39 -42.53
C ASN A 277 -43.78 -15.77 -41.31
N GLU A 278 -43.77 -14.44 -41.22
CA GLU A 278 -45.01 -13.68 -41.00
C GLU A 278 -44.99 -12.42 -41.91
N PRO A 279 -45.97 -12.26 -42.82
CA PRO A 279 -46.20 -10.99 -43.51
C PRO A 279 -47.08 -10.14 -42.59
N SER A 280 -46.50 -9.13 -41.93
CA SER A 280 -47.31 -8.08 -41.32
C SER A 280 -46.96 -6.75 -41.98
N SER A 281 -47.93 -6.33 -42.79
CA SER A 281 -48.23 -4.97 -43.18
C SER A 281 -48.07 -3.98 -42.01
N ASP A 282 -47.91 -2.71 -42.40
CA ASP A 282 -48.10 -1.49 -41.60
C ASP A 282 -46.92 -1.04 -40.75
N LYS A 283 -45.99 -0.32 -41.41
CA LYS A 283 -45.38 0.92 -40.90
C LYS A 283 -44.58 1.63 -41.99
N LEU A 284 -45.27 1.94 -43.08
CA LEU A 284 -44.87 3.00 -44.00
C LEU A 284 -45.55 4.27 -43.47
N GLU A 285 -44.78 5.32 -43.12
CA GLU A 285 -45.17 6.76 -43.14
C GLU A 285 -44.43 7.70 -42.16
N ILE A 286 -43.40 7.27 -41.40
CA ILE A 286 -42.66 8.22 -40.52
C ILE A 286 -41.14 8.15 -40.72
N LEU A 287 -40.66 8.06 -41.96
CA LEU A 287 -39.23 8.27 -42.28
C LEU A 287 -38.97 9.07 -43.58
N THR A 288 -39.99 9.71 -44.15
CA THR A 288 -39.88 10.38 -45.47
C THR A 288 -39.45 11.86 -45.38
N ALA A 289 -38.61 12.25 -44.41
CA ALA A 289 -38.21 13.66 -44.27
C ALA A 289 -36.71 13.92 -43.99
N LEU A 290 -35.84 12.90 -43.97
CA LEU A 290 -34.38 13.12 -43.78
C LEU A 290 -33.49 12.35 -44.79
N GLU A 291 -34.08 11.65 -45.77
CA GLU A 291 -33.35 10.90 -46.80
C GLU A 291 -33.31 11.66 -48.13
N SER A 292 -32.76 12.86 -48.13
CA SER A 292 -32.45 13.58 -49.37
C SER A 292 -31.01 14.08 -49.31
N SER A 293 -30.06 13.13 -49.41
CA SER A 293 -28.68 13.33 -49.95
C SER A 293 -27.68 12.22 -49.53
N ALA A 294 -28.02 11.25 -48.69
CA ALA A 294 -27.08 10.21 -48.30
C ALA A 294 -27.21 8.98 -49.22
N GLY A 295 -26.39 8.93 -50.27
CA GLY A 295 -26.28 7.74 -51.13
C GLY A 295 -26.06 6.46 -50.32
N ASN A 296 -26.62 5.35 -50.80
CA ASN A 296 -26.69 4.01 -50.22
C ASN A 296 -25.37 3.53 -49.58
N ARG A 297 -25.04 4.02 -48.39
CA ARG A 297 -23.94 3.47 -47.58
C ARG A 297 -24.43 2.20 -46.92
N THR A 298 -23.72 1.11 -47.16
CA THR A 298 -24.04 -0.17 -46.53
C THR A 298 -23.93 -0.03 -45.01
N LYS A 299 -24.73 -0.79 -44.25
CA LYS A 299 -24.69 -0.77 -42.77
C LYS A 299 -23.27 -0.96 -42.23
N GLN A 300 -22.42 -1.67 -42.97
CA GLN A 300 -21.01 -1.88 -42.67
C GLN A 300 -20.19 -0.58 -42.74
N GLN A 301 -20.37 0.24 -43.77
CA GLN A 301 -19.69 1.55 -43.90
C GLN A 301 -20.05 2.52 -42.77
N ILE A 302 -21.28 2.44 -42.23
CA ILE A 302 -21.70 3.24 -41.08
C ILE A 302 -20.98 2.80 -39.80
N VAL A 303 -20.77 1.49 -39.61
CA VAL A 303 -20.06 0.94 -38.45
C VAL A 303 -18.56 1.27 -38.54
N GLU A 304 -17.96 1.07 -39.72
CA GLU A 304 -16.55 1.41 -39.97
C GLU A 304 -16.29 2.90 -39.76
N GLY A 305 -17.16 3.79 -40.25
CA GLY A 305 -17.03 5.24 -40.02
C GLY A 305 -17.07 5.62 -38.54
N ARG A 306 -17.90 4.95 -37.73
CA ARG A 306 -17.94 5.17 -36.26
C ARG A 306 -16.68 4.63 -35.57
N MET A 307 -16.12 3.52 -36.06
CA MET A 307 -14.88 2.96 -35.52
C MET A 307 -13.69 3.86 -35.83
N ILE A 308 -13.59 4.37 -37.05
CA ILE A 308 -12.55 5.32 -37.47
C ILE A 308 -12.63 6.58 -36.61
N LYS A 309 -13.82 7.19 -36.46
CA LYS A 309 -13.99 8.39 -35.64
C LYS A 309 -13.55 8.18 -34.18
N ARG A 310 -13.88 7.02 -33.58
CA ARG A 310 -13.41 6.69 -32.21
C ARG A 310 -11.89 6.46 -32.15
N ALA A 311 -11.30 5.91 -33.20
CA ALA A 311 -9.86 5.72 -33.29
C ALA A 311 -9.14 7.07 -33.42
N GLU A 312 -9.67 7.99 -34.24
CA GLU A 312 -9.19 9.36 -34.38
C GLU A 312 -9.30 10.14 -33.06
N GLU A 313 -10.47 10.14 -32.41
CA GLU A 313 -10.65 10.78 -31.09
C GLU A 313 -9.70 10.21 -30.03
N LYS A 314 -9.41 8.90 -30.08
CA LYS A 314 -8.43 8.26 -29.18
C LYS A 314 -7.00 8.64 -29.53
N ALA A 315 -6.66 8.75 -30.81
CA ALA A 315 -5.35 9.17 -31.27
C ALA A 315 -5.08 10.64 -30.89
N GLU A 316 -6.07 11.52 -31.06
CA GLU A 316 -6.01 12.92 -30.66
C GLU A 316 -5.81 13.08 -29.14
N ARG A 317 -6.55 12.33 -28.32
CA ARG A 317 -6.32 12.31 -26.86
C ARG A 317 -4.92 11.86 -26.49
N ARG A 318 -4.38 10.86 -27.18
CA ARG A 318 -3.00 10.40 -26.94
C ARG A 318 -1.97 11.44 -27.36
N ALA A 319 -2.18 12.10 -28.50
CA ALA A 319 -1.31 13.19 -28.95
C ALA A 319 -1.31 14.36 -27.96
N ALA A 320 -2.49 14.77 -27.49
CA ALA A 320 -2.63 15.80 -26.46
C ALA A 320 -1.96 15.41 -25.13
N GLN A 321 -2.05 14.13 -24.73
CA GLN A 321 -1.38 13.61 -23.54
C GLN A 321 0.15 13.64 -23.69
N VAL A 322 0.69 13.23 -24.83
CA VAL A 322 2.14 13.28 -25.10
C VAL A 322 2.66 14.72 -25.09
N GLU A 323 1.92 15.64 -25.70
CA GLU A 323 2.28 17.06 -25.68
C GLU A 323 2.27 17.63 -24.27
N ALA A 324 1.27 17.30 -23.44
CA ALA A 324 1.20 17.71 -22.04
C ALA A 324 2.38 17.17 -21.19
N ILE A 325 2.84 15.94 -21.47
CA ILE A 325 4.01 15.36 -20.81
C ILE A 325 5.29 16.11 -21.22
N ARG A 326 5.43 16.44 -22.52
CA ARG A 326 6.58 17.19 -23.02
C ARG A 326 6.65 18.58 -22.40
N THR A 327 5.54 19.33 -22.39
CA THR A 327 5.50 20.67 -21.79
C THR A 327 5.76 20.62 -20.28
N ALA A 328 5.25 19.61 -19.57
CA ALA A 328 5.58 19.40 -18.16
C ALA A 328 7.08 19.18 -17.96
N HIS A 329 7.73 18.36 -18.80
CA HIS A 329 9.17 18.13 -18.73
C HIS A 329 9.99 19.41 -18.96
N ASP A 330 9.59 20.26 -19.90
CA ASP A 330 10.23 21.56 -20.14
C ASP A 330 10.12 22.47 -18.91
N HIS A 331 8.96 22.48 -18.24
CA HIS A 331 8.77 23.21 -16.99
C HIS A 331 9.61 22.65 -15.82
N VAL A 332 9.79 21.32 -15.72
CA VAL A 332 10.70 20.70 -14.76
C VAL A 332 12.13 21.25 -14.94
N GLY A 333 12.62 21.30 -16.18
CA GLY A 333 13.93 21.87 -16.51
C GLY A 333 14.04 23.35 -16.11
N ALA A 334 13.01 24.15 -16.41
CA ALA A 334 12.96 25.56 -16.05
C ALA A 334 12.97 25.79 -14.52
N ILE A 335 12.19 25.01 -13.76
CA ILE A 335 12.15 25.07 -12.29
C ILE A 335 13.51 24.70 -11.72
N ASN A 336 14.13 23.61 -12.19
CA ASN A 336 15.46 23.17 -11.73
C ASN A 336 16.53 24.25 -11.95
N ASN A 337 16.55 24.88 -13.13
CA ASN A 337 17.52 25.92 -13.44
C ASN A 337 17.29 27.18 -12.61
N ARG A 338 16.03 27.54 -12.33
CA ARG A 338 15.68 28.73 -11.56
C ARG A 338 16.00 28.60 -10.07
N TRP A 339 15.75 27.43 -9.49
CA TRP A 339 15.78 27.21 -8.04
C TRP A 339 16.97 26.38 -7.55
N ARG A 340 18.04 26.29 -8.35
CA ARG A 340 19.30 25.72 -7.90
C ARG A 340 19.90 26.60 -6.79
N CYS A 341 20.12 26.02 -5.62
CA CYS A 341 20.64 26.75 -4.47
C CYS A 341 22.12 27.10 -4.66
N THR A 342 22.42 28.41 -4.64
CA THR A 342 23.78 28.96 -4.78
C THR A 342 24.33 29.56 -3.47
N GLU A 343 23.48 29.72 -2.44
CA GLU A 343 23.85 30.36 -1.17
C GLU A 343 24.56 29.40 -0.21
N GLU A 344 25.89 29.35 -0.31
CA GLU A 344 26.74 28.47 0.53
C GLU A 344 26.73 28.87 2.02
N ALA A 345 26.55 30.15 2.34
CA ALA A 345 26.66 30.63 3.71
C ALA A 345 25.41 30.38 4.57
N VAL A 346 24.23 30.24 3.95
CA VAL A 346 22.93 30.23 4.65
C VAL A 346 22.22 28.89 4.54
N CYS A 347 22.45 28.14 3.46
CA CYS A 347 21.71 26.91 3.18
C CYS A 347 22.60 25.67 3.25
N THR A 348 22.17 24.66 4.02
CA THR A 348 22.84 23.36 4.10
C THR A 348 22.65 22.50 2.84
N ASN A 349 21.65 22.81 2.01
CA ASN A 349 21.32 22.10 0.77
C ASN A 349 22.06 22.68 -0.46
N ARG A 350 23.36 22.93 -0.32
CA ARG A 350 24.20 23.49 -1.39
C ARG A 350 24.18 22.60 -2.63
N GLY A 351 23.96 23.20 -3.80
CA GLY A 351 23.91 22.48 -5.07
C GLY A 351 22.65 21.65 -5.29
N GLY A 352 21.77 21.56 -4.28
CA GLY A 352 20.42 21.05 -4.43
C GLY A 352 19.46 22.13 -4.96
N TYR A 353 18.16 21.88 -4.79
CA TYR A 353 17.10 22.79 -5.21
C TYR A 353 16.37 23.34 -3.97
N CYS A 354 16.26 24.67 -3.87
CA CYS A 354 15.60 25.36 -2.77
C CYS A 354 14.68 26.45 -3.29
N TYR A 355 13.46 26.49 -2.76
CA TYR A 355 12.56 27.61 -2.96
C TYR A 355 12.82 28.65 -1.86
N VAL A 356 13.01 29.90 -2.26
CA VAL A 356 13.24 31.03 -1.34
C VAL A 356 12.11 32.04 -1.58
N PRO A 357 11.16 32.19 -0.63
CA PRO A 357 10.11 33.19 -0.76
C PRO A 357 10.71 34.59 -0.81
N PHE A 358 10.18 35.45 -1.68
CA PHE A 358 10.61 36.84 -1.77
C PHE A 358 10.59 37.54 -0.40
N GLY A 359 11.73 38.14 -0.05
CA GLY A 359 11.90 38.88 1.21
C GLY A 359 12.12 38.03 2.45
N GLN A 360 12.17 36.70 2.32
CA GLN A 360 12.51 35.79 3.42
C GLN A 360 13.84 35.12 3.14
N MET A 361 14.66 34.92 4.18
CA MET A 361 15.89 34.12 4.08
C MET A 361 15.64 32.63 4.37
N ALA A 362 14.38 32.19 4.31
CA ALA A 362 14.00 30.80 4.54
C ALA A 362 14.16 30.00 3.25
N HIS A 363 14.93 28.91 3.32
CA HIS A 363 15.14 27.99 2.22
C HIS A 363 14.26 26.75 2.43
N TYR A 364 13.35 26.48 1.50
CA TYR A 364 12.57 25.24 1.47
C TYR A 364 13.19 24.25 0.49
N GLN A 365 13.64 23.09 0.97
CA GLN A 365 14.20 22.06 0.11
C GLN A 365 13.11 21.52 -0.84
N ILE A 366 13.37 21.59 -2.14
CA ILE A 366 12.48 21.10 -3.18
C ILE A 366 12.89 19.67 -3.54
N LYS A 367 12.00 18.69 -3.35
CA LYS A 367 12.24 17.29 -3.76
C LYS A 367 11.90 17.11 -5.24
N ALA A 368 12.41 16.05 -5.89
CA ALA A 368 12.12 15.77 -7.29
C ALA A 368 10.60 15.63 -7.57
N VAL A 369 9.88 14.94 -6.67
CA VAL A 369 8.42 14.77 -6.74
C VAL A 369 7.69 16.13 -6.65
N ASP A 370 8.22 17.07 -5.87
CA ASP A 370 7.63 18.41 -5.73
C ASP A 370 7.75 19.21 -7.04
N ILE A 371 8.89 19.07 -7.75
CA ILE A 371 9.14 19.75 -9.03
C ILE A 371 8.21 19.21 -10.12
N GLU A 372 8.02 17.88 -10.18
CA GLU A 372 7.11 17.25 -11.12
C GLU A 372 5.66 17.68 -10.88
N ALA A 373 5.21 17.67 -9.62
CA ALA A 373 3.88 18.12 -9.25
C ALA A 373 3.66 19.60 -9.57
N TRP A 374 4.67 20.45 -9.31
CA TRP A 374 4.64 21.86 -9.67
C TRP A 374 4.55 22.06 -11.19
N ALA A 375 5.38 21.38 -11.98
CA ALA A 375 5.35 21.46 -13.43
C ALA A 375 4.00 21.05 -14.02
N GLN A 376 3.36 20.01 -13.48
CA GLN A 376 2.03 19.58 -13.89
C GLN A 376 0.96 20.65 -13.61
N GLU A 377 1.00 21.31 -12.44
CA GLU A 377 0.07 22.39 -12.10
C GLU A 377 0.22 23.62 -13.03
N ILE A 378 1.43 23.88 -13.55
CA ILE A 378 1.66 24.89 -14.60
C ILE A 378 0.96 24.48 -15.90
N VAL A 379 1.11 23.22 -16.33
CA VAL A 379 0.47 22.70 -17.56
C VAL A 379 -1.06 22.70 -17.47
N ILE A 380 -1.61 22.41 -16.29
CA ILE A 380 -3.05 22.49 -16.01
C ILE A 380 -3.56 23.94 -16.11
N GLY A 381 -2.68 24.93 -15.96
CA GLY A 381 -3.04 26.34 -15.97
C GLY A 381 -3.64 26.80 -14.65
N THR A 382 -3.23 26.20 -13.52
CA THR A 382 -3.69 26.62 -12.20
C THR A 382 -3.29 28.06 -11.94
N THR A 383 -4.25 28.88 -11.49
CA THR A 383 -4.02 30.31 -11.27
C THR A 383 -2.93 30.55 -10.22
N ASN A 384 -2.06 31.53 -10.48
CA ASN A 384 -0.93 31.91 -9.62
C ASN A 384 0.17 30.84 -9.46
N VAL A 385 0.19 29.83 -10.33
CA VAL A 385 1.29 28.88 -10.43
C VAL A 385 2.15 29.25 -11.64
N SER A 386 3.44 29.45 -11.42
CA SER A 386 4.42 29.76 -12.46
C SER A 386 5.76 29.14 -12.11
N VAL A 387 6.77 29.21 -12.98
CA VAL A 387 8.14 28.78 -12.66
C VAL A 387 8.73 29.55 -11.46
N GLU A 388 8.21 30.75 -11.17
CA GLU A 388 8.67 31.59 -10.05
C GLU A 388 7.83 31.44 -8.78
N SER A 389 6.63 30.88 -8.88
CA SER A 389 5.70 30.77 -7.77
C SER A 389 5.12 29.35 -7.70
N PRO A 390 5.52 28.54 -6.71
CA PRO A 390 5.00 27.18 -6.54
C PRO A 390 3.53 27.20 -6.11
N PRO A 391 2.81 26.08 -6.30
CA PRO A 391 1.43 25.95 -5.83
C PRO A 391 1.33 26.21 -4.33
N ILE A 392 0.26 26.91 -3.90
CA ILE A 392 0.03 27.24 -2.48
C ILE A 392 -0.01 25.98 -1.61
N LYS A 393 -0.58 24.88 -2.12
CA LYS A 393 -0.62 23.59 -1.42
C LYS A 393 0.79 23.05 -1.13
N LEU A 394 1.72 23.22 -2.07
CA LEU A 394 3.10 22.77 -1.93
C LEU A 394 3.85 23.62 -0.89
N LEU A 395 3.61 24.94 -0.88
CA LEU A 395 4.13 25.84 0.15
C LEU A 395 3.62 25.49 1.55
N GLN A 396 2.34 25.15 1.68
CA GLN A 396 1.77 24.70 2.96
C GLN A 396 2.44 23.41 3.42
N HIS A 397 2.58 22.44 2.51
CA HIS A 397 3.26 21.18 2.79
C HIS A 397 4.71 21.39 3.28
N TRP A 398 5.50 22.25 2.62
CA TRP A 398 6.87 22.53 3.08
C TRP A 398 6.94 23.20 4.46
N ARG A 399 5.99 24.11 4.77
CA ARG A 399 5.90 24.73 6.10
C ARG A 399 5.53 23.72 7.19
N GLU A 400 4.64 22.79 6.87
CA GLU A 400 4.25 21.71 7.78
C GLU A 400 5.38 20.70 7.99
N ASP A 401 6.12 20.36 6.93
CA ASP A 401 7.31 19.50 7.00
C ASP A 401 8.40 20.12 7.89
N GLU A 402 8.71 21.41 7.72
CA GLU A 402 9.69 22.11 8.56
C GLU A 402 9.24 22.17 10.03
N LYS A 403 7.95 22.41 10.27
CA LYS A 403 7.39 22.37 11.62
C LYS A 403 7.49 20.98 12.22
N ARG A 404 7.16 19.94 11.46
CA ARG A 404 7.24 18.53 11.89
C ARG A 404 8.67 18.15 12.24
N GLU A 405 9.65 18.47 11.39
CA GLU A 405 11.07 18.21 11.67
C GLU A 405 11.55 18.94 12.93
N ARG A 406 11.11 20.18 13.14
CA ARG A 406 11.44 20.96 14.35
C ARG A 406 10.84 20.32 15.61
N ASP A 407 9.61 19.83 15.53
CA ASP A 407 8.94 19.19 16.66
C ASP A 407 9.55 17.80 16.95
N GLU A 408 9.89 17.02 15.92
CA GLU A 408 10.64 15.76 16.05
C GLU A 408 12.03 15.98 16.67
N ARG A 409 12.75 17.03 16.25
CA ARG A 409 14.06 17.38 16.83
C ARG A 409 13.93 17.75 18.32
N ARG A 410 12.92 18.54 18.69
CA ARG A 410 12.64 18.87 20.10
C ARG A 410 12.30 17.64 20.92
N GLU A 411 11.55 16.70 20.34
CA GLU A 411 11.23 15.44 21.02
C GLU A 411 12.47 14.56 21.18
N ALA A 412 13.31 14.44 20.15
CA ALA A 412 14.57 13.72 20.21
C ALA A 412 15.51 14.31 21.28
N GLU A 413 15.66 15.64 21.34
CA GLU A 413 16.43 16.32 22.38
C GLU A 413 15.84 16.08 23.78
N ARG A 414 14.50 16.05 23.90
CA ARG A 414 13.83 15.75 25.17
C ARG A 414 14.08 14.31 25.62
N LEU A 415 14.03 13.35 24.70
CA LEU A 415 14.32 11.93 24.96
C LEU A 415 15.79 11.73 25.33
N ASP A 416 16.71 12.35 24.61
CA ASP A 416 18.14 12.29 24.92
C ASP A 416 18.46 12.91 26.29
N ARG A 417 17.84 14.06 26.61
CA ARG A 417 17.96 14.66 27.96
C ARG A 417 17.42 13.71 29.03
N ALA A 418 16.27 13.07 28.80
CA ALA A 418 15.70 12.11 29.73
C ALA A 418 16.63 10.89 29.92
N TRP A 419 17.21 10.39 28.84
CA TRP A 419 18.18 9.30 28.88
C TRP A 419 19.43 9.66 29.68
N ARG A 420 20.02 10.85 29.46
CA ARG A 420 21.19 11.31 30.21
C ARG A 420 20.90 11.44 31.71
N VAL A 421 19.70 11.89 32.09
CA VAL A 421 19.28 11.97 33.50
C VAL A 421 19.18 10.56 34.10
N GLU A 422 18.57 9.61 33.40
CA GLU A 422 18.45 8.23 33.90
C GLU A 422 19.82 7.53 33.99
N GLU A 423 20.69 7.72 33.01
CA GLU A 423 22.07 7.20 33.05
C GLU A 423 22.86 7.78 34.23
N THR A 424 22.71 9.07 34.50
CA THR A 424 23.32 9.71 35.68
C THR A 424 22.78 9.13 36.97
N ARG A 425 21.46 8.90 37.05
CA ARG A 425 20.81 8.26 38.20
C ARG A 425 21.31 6.84 38.43
N ARG A 426 21.47 6.06 37.35
CA ARG A 426 22.00 4.70 37.39
C ARG A 426 23.45 4.67 37.89
N ARG A 427 24.29 5.61 37.44
CA ARG A 427 25.67 5.77 37.93
C ARG A 427 25.72 6.12 39.42
N GLN A 428 24.87 7.02 39.89
CA GLN A 428 24.77 7.34 41.33
C GLN A 428 24.36 6.14 42.17
N GLN A 429 23.37 5.35 41.71
CA GLN A 429 22.97 4.12 42.39
C GLN A 429 24.13 3.10 42.45
N GLN A 430 24.91 2.94 41.38
CA GLN A 430 26.08 2.05 41.41
C GLN A 430 27.16 2.53 42.38
N GLN A 431 27.39 3.85 42.50
CA GLN A 431 28.34 4.39 43.48
C GLN A 431 27.89 4.16 44.92
N SER A 432 26.59 4.24 45.22
CA SER A 432 26.09 3.94 46.58
C SER A 432 26.35 2.49 47.03
N TYR A 433 26.48 1.53 46.11
CA TYR A 433 26.83 0.14 46.45
C TYR A 433 28.33 -0.08 46.72
N PHE A 434 29.20 0.85 46.31
CA PHE A 434 30.66 0.71 46.47
C PHE A 434 31.23 1.42 47.70
N LEU A 435 30.42 2.19 48.44
CA LEU A 435 30.84 2.66 49.74
C LEU A 435 30.84 1.47 50.70
N PRO A 436 32.01 1.02 51.21
CA PRO A 436 32.04 -0.02 52.21
C PRO A 436 31.16 0.44 53.37
N PRO A 437 30.32 -0.46 53.95
CA PRO A 437 29.53 -0.12 55.12
C PRO A 437 30.48 0.51 56.11
N GLN A 438 30.23 1.78 56.43
CA GLN A 438 30.98 2.52 57.43
C GLN A 438 30.85 1.69 58.70
N LEU A 439 31.88 0.88 59.00
CA LEU A 439 31.96 0.16 60.25
C LEU A 439 31.79 1.23 61.32
N PRO A 440 30.78 1.12 62.19
CA PRO A 440 30.48 2.16 63.16
C PRO A 440 31.72 2.43 63.99
N ALA A 441 32.42 3.51 63.65
CA ALA A 441 33.50 4.03 64.45
C ALA A 441 32.83 4.56 65.73
N HIS A 442 33.17 3.93 66.85
CA HIS A 442 32.79 4.31 68.21
C HIS A 442 31.42 3.83 68.70
N ALA A 443 31.43 2.67 69.38
CA ALA A 443 30.81 2.54 70.70
C ALA A 443 31.40 1.34 71.46
N TYR A 444 32.66 1.47 71.90
CA TYR A 444 33.05 0.85 73.16
C TYR A 444 32.29 1.57 74.28
N ALA A 445 31.03 1.24 74.49
CA ALA A 445 30.26 1.68 75.64
C ALA A 445 29.51 0.47 76.21
N TRP A 446 29.97 0.08 77.39
CA TRP A 446 29.49 -0.83 78.40
C TRP A 446 28.03 -1.32 78.32
N PRO A 447 27.75 -2.57 78.76
CA PRO A 447 26.40 -3.13 78.75
C PRO A 447 25.56 -2.60 79.91
N PRO A 448 24.25 -2.31 79.68
CA PRO A 448 23.28 -2.48 80.73
C PRO A 448 22.28 -3.59 80.36
N SER A 449 22.31 -4.61 81.20
CA SER A 449 21.16 -5.32 81.78
C SER A 449 19.94 -5.61 80.89
N THR A 450 19.81 -6.90 80.61
CA THR A 450 18.63 -7.66 80.21
C THR A 450 17.28 -7.14 80.74
N ALA A 451 16.33 -6.94 79.81
CA ALA A 451 14.90 -7.00 80.07
C ALA A 451 14.25 -7.97 79.05
N PRO A 452 13.34 -8.87 79.46
CA PRO A 452 12.80 -9.93 78.61
C PRO A 452 11.69 -9.44 77.69
N ALA A 453 11.73 -9.87 76.42
CA ALA A 453 10.72 -9.61 75.41
C ALA A 453 9.45 -10.46 75.61
N PRO A 454 8.24 -9.93 75.30
CA PRO A 454 7.00 -10.69 75.28
C PRO A 454 6.85 -11.57 74.02
N PRO A 455 6.05 -12.66 74.08
CA PRO A 455 5.90 -13.62 72.98
C PRO A 455 5.01 -13.10 71.82
N PRO A 456 5.21 -13.62 70.59
CA PRO A 456 4.44 -13.22 69.41
C PRO A 456 3.00 -13.79 69.42
N PRO A 457 2.00 -13.05 68.90
CA PRO A 457 0.63 -13.55 68.74
C PRO A 457 0.50 -14.56 67.58
N ALA A 458 -0.40 -15.53 67.78
CA ALA A 458 -0.68 -16.66 66.91
C ALA A 458 -1.31 -16.28 65.54
N PRO A 459 -1.11 -17.10 64.49
CA PRO A 459 -1.66 -16.85 63.16
C PRO A 459 -3.18 -17.14 63.10
N SER A 460 -3.94 -16.19 62.58
CA SER A 460 -5.37 -16.32 62.29
C SER A 460 -5.62 -17.26 61.12
N ILE A 461 -6.44 -18.28 61.37
CA ILE A 461 -6.99 -19.24 60.42
C ILE A 461 -8.09 -18.53 59.61
N TRP A 462 -7.94 -18.46 58.29
CA TRP A 462 -9.00 -18.04 57.37
C TRP A 462 -9.68 -19.30 56.78
N PRO A 463 -11.02 -19.31 56.60
CA PRO A 463 -11.72 -20.47 56.08
C PRO A 463 -11.66 -20.57 54.54
N LEU A 464 -11.56 -21.82 54.08
CA LEU A 464 -11.71 -22.28 52.70
C LEU A 464 -12.94 -21.67 52.02
N ALA A 465 -12.72 -20.99 50.90
CA ALA A 465 -13.73 -20.80 49.86
C ALA A 465 -13.37 -21.68 48.67
N ALA A 466 -14.31 -22.54 48.30
CA ALA A 466 -14.20 -23.52 47.22
C ALA A 466 -13.97 -22.85 45.85
N THR A 467 -12.86 -23.20 45.20
CA THR A 467 -12.68 -23.01 43.76
C THR A 467 -12.93 -24.33 43.06
N ASN A 468 -13.94 -24.35 42.19
CA ASN A 468 -14.23 -25.46 41.29
C ASN A 468 -13.11 -25.59 40.25
N ASP A 469 -12.26 -26.60 40.40
CA ASP A 469 -11.39 -27.09 39.34
C ASP A 469 -12.20 -28.01 38.40
N THR A 470 -12.43 -27.54 37.18
CA THR A 470 -12.65 -28.42 36.02
C THR A 470 -11.35 -28.48 35.23
N THR A 471 -10.70 -29.63 35.38
CA THR A 471 -9.51 -30.06 34.68
C THR A 471 -9.66 -29.99 33.16
N ASN A 472 -8.77 -29.23 32.52
CA ASN A 472 -8.38 -29.47 31.13
C ASN A 472 -6.87 -29.23 30.99
N ALA A 473 -6.11 -30.27 31.36
CA ALA A 473 -4.70 -30.39 31.05
C ALA A 473 -4.54 -30.65 29.53
N ARG A 474 -3.98 -29.69 28.80
CA ARG A 474 -3.45 -29.92 27.44
C ARG A 474 -2.05 -29.32 27.32
N TYR A 475 -1.08 -30.23 27.26
CA TYR A 475 0.14 -30.19 26.47
C TYR A 475 0.70 -28.81 26.12
N THR A 476 1.68 -28.36 26.90
CA THR A 476 2.65 -27.35 26.51
C THR A 476 3.66 -27.94 25.53
N ALA A 477 3.27 -28.06 24.26
CA ALA A 477 4.24 -28.21 23.18
C ALA A 477 4.84 -26.82 22.88
N SER A 478 6.11 -26.66 23.25
CA SER A 478 6.97 -25.53 22.86
C SER A 478 6.91 -25.33 21.34
N ARG A 479 6.11 -24.36 20.89
CA ARG A 479 6.08 -23.89 19.51
C ARG A 479 7.02 -22.70 19.42
N ARG A 480 8.15 -22.91 18.74
CA ARG A 480 9.03 -21.85 18.25
C ARG A 480 8.18 -20.82 17.50
N SER A 481 8.34 -19.55 17.88
CA SER A 481 7.70 -18.42 17.21
C SER A 481 7.99 -18.46 15.71
N PRO A 482 7.00 -18.26 14.83
CA PRO A 482 7.25 -18.08 13.41
C PRO A 482 8.12 -16.83 13.21
N VAL A 483 9.27 -17.03 12.58
CA VAL A 483 10.18 -15.95 12.18
C VAL A 483 9.44 -15.06 11.16
N SER A 484 9.41 -13.76 11.46
CA SER A 484 8.86 -12.69 10.63
C SER A 484 9.28 -12.84 9.16
N SER A 485 8.30 -12.79 8.26
CA SER A 485 8.39 -13.23 6.87
C SER A 485 8.90 -12.19 5.86
N SER A 486 9.44 -11.04 6.27
CA SER A 486 9.77 -9.98 5.30
C SER A 486 11.10 -9.26 5.55
N PRO A 487 12.19 -9.71 4.89
CA PRO A 487 13.40 -8.91 4.72
C PRO A 487 13.64 -8.40 3.27
N VAL A 488 12.80 -8.74 2.28
CA VAL A 488 13.11 -8.47 0.84
C VAL A 488 12.23 -7.38 0.20
N SER A 489 11.42 -6.65 0.97
CA SER A 489 10.51 -5.64 0.40
C SER A 489 10.32 -4.42 1.31
N GLY A 490 11.34 -4.09 2.10
CA GLY A 490 11.36 -2.81 2.83
C GLY A 490 11.52 -1.68 1.81
N ARG A 491 10.40 -1.01 1.49
CA ARG A 491 10.35 0.15 0.59
C ARG A 491 11.39 1.18 1.05
N GLY A 492 12.47 1.34 0.30
CA GLY A 492 13.56 2.29 0.59
C GLY A 492 14.88 1.68 1.09
N CYS A 493 15.05 0.36 1.10
CA CYS A 493 16.38 -0.22 1.34
C CYS A 493 17.26 0.03 0.10
N ALA A 494 18.47 0.55 0.31
CA ALA A 494 19.48 0.76 -0.74
C ALA A 494 19.94 -0.54 -1.45
N ASP A 495 19.35 -1.68 -1.11
CA ASP A 495 19.74 -3.02 -1.53
C ASP A 495 19.14 -3.51 -2.83
N ASP A 496 18.16 -2.84 -3.43
CA ASP A 496 17.52 -3.35 -4.67
C ASP A 496 18.55 -3.59 -5.79
N ARG A 497 19.59 -2.76 -5.89
CA ARG A 497 20.69 -2.96 -6.86
C ARG A 497 21.56 -4.16 -6.52
N THR A 498 21.83 -4.38 -5.25
CA THR A 498 22.61 -5.53 -4.76
C THR A 498 21.85 -6.82 -5.03
N VAL A 499 20.53 -6.82 -4.76
CA VAL A 499 19.63 -7.95 -5.02
C VAL A 499 19.55 -8.26 -6.51
N VAL A 500 19.44 -7.25 -7.38
CA VAL A 500 19.46 -7.47 -8.85
C VAL A 500 20.79 -8.04 -9.32
N ARG A 501 21.92 -7.56 -8.80
CA ARG A 501 23.25 -8.12 -9.12
C ARG A 501 23.36 -9.59 -8.70
N GLN A 502 22.93 -9.91 -7.49
CA GLN A 502 22.93 -11.28 -6.96
C GLN A 502 21.94 -12.18 -7.72
N PHE A 503 20.80 -11.65 -8.15
CA PHE A 503 19.83 -12.35 -9.00
C PHE A 503 20.46 -12.77 -10.31
N PHE A 504 21.08 -11.85 -11.06
CA PHE A 504 21.72 -12.19 -12.33
C PHE A 504 22.94 -13.11 -12.14
N GLN A 505 23.73 -12.92 -11.09
CA GLN A 505 24.84 -13.83 -10.78
C GLN A 505 24.35 -15.25 -10.50
N TRP A 506 23.25 -15.39 -9.75
CA TRP A 506 22.61 -16.69 -9.52
C TRP A 506 22.04 -17.26 -10.83
N LEU A 507 21.38 -16.44 -11.64
CA LEU A 507 20.74 -16.84 -12.88
C LEU A 507 21.78 -17.37 -13.89
N ILE A 508 22.84 -16.61 -14.16
CA ILE A 508 23.92 -17.01 -15.10
C ILE A 508 24.54 -18.34 -14.67
N ALA A 509 24.72 -18.57 -13.36
CA ALA A 509 25.27 -19.83 -12.85
C ALA A 509 24.36 -21.05 -13.05
N GLN A 510 23.05 -20.87 -13.31
CA GLN A 510 22.12 -21.96 -13.59
C GLN A 510 22.00 -22.27 -15.09
N GLN A 511 22.44 -21.37 -15.97
CA GLN A 511 22.24 -21.50 -17.41
C GLN A 511 23.35 -22.35 -18.07
N PRO A 512 23.03 -23.11 -19.13
CA PRO A 512 24.03 -23.82 -19.93
C PRO A 512 25.00 -22.82 -20.58
N GLU A 513 26.22 -23.29 -20.89
CA GLU A 513 27.32 -22.44 -21.39
C GLU A 513 26.93 -21.63 -22.64
N ASP A 514 26.13 -22.22 -23.54
CA ASP A 514 25.65 -21.57 -24.77
C ASP A 514 24.74 -20.35 -24.51
N ASP A 515 24.00 -20.33 -23.39
CA ASP A 515 23.06 -19.26 -23.06
C ASP A 515 23.66 -18.25 -22.07
N GLN A 516 24.81 -18.55 -21.45
CA GLN A 516 25.41 -17.69 -20.42
C GLN A 516 25.76 -16.29 -20.94
N GLU A 517 26.14 -16.17 -22.20
CA GLU A 517 26.47 -14.88 -22.83
C GLU A 517 25.25 -13.95 -22.88
N ASP A 518 24.09 -14.47 -23.30
CA ASP A 518 22.84 -13.70 -23.40
C ASP A 518 22.39 -13.16 -22.03
N TYR A 519 22.45 -13.99 -20.99
CA TYR A 519 22.10 -13.57 -19.63
C TYR A 519 23.16 -12.63 -19.01
N SER A 520 24.43 -12.76 -19.41
CA SER A 520 25.50 -11.84 -19.01
C SER A 520 25.31 -10.45 -19.62
N GLU A 521 24.87 -10.39 -20.88
CA GLU A 521 24.51 -9.13 -21.52
C GLU A 521 23.28 -8.49 -20.86
N ALA A 522 22.24 -9.28 -20.60
CA ALA A 522 21.06 -8.82 -19.85
C ALA A 522 21.42 -8.27 -18.46
N ALA A 523 22.33 -8.93 -17.75
CA ALA A 523 22.83 -8.47 -16.45
C ALA A 523 23.54 -7.13 -16.55
N ARG A 524 24.40 -6.94 -17.57
CA ARG A 524 25.10 -5.68 -17.82
C ARG A 524 24.11 -4.54 -18.08
N VAL A 525 23.16 -4.76 -18.99
CA VAL A 525 22.12 -3.76 -19.31
C VAL A 525 21.29 -3.42 -18.07
N ALA A 526 20.88 -4.41 -17.28
CA ALA A 526 20.12 -4.19 -16.06
C ALA A 526 20.86 -3.34 -15.03
N ILE A 527 22.16 -3.57 -14.86
CA ILE A 527 23.01 -2.80 -13.94
C ILE A 527 23.22 -1.37 -14.46
N ASP A 528 23.54 -1.21 -15.75
CA ASP A 528 23.82 0.08 -16.37
C ASP A 528 22.57 0.98 -16.38
N GLN A 529 21.40 0.41 -16.70
CA GLN A 529 20.11 1.10 -16.69
C GLN A 529 19.49 1.20 -15.29
N ARG A 530 20.20 0.70 -14.25
CA ARG A 530 19.80 0.76 -12.84
C ARG A 530 18.40 0.17 -12.60
N TRP A 531 18.08 -0.93 -13.29
CA TRP A 531 16.80 -1.63 -13.13
C TRP A 531 16.63 -2.14 -11.70
N THR A 532 15.41 -2.05 -11.22
CA THR A 532 14.96 -2.58 -9.93
C THR A 532 14.32 -3.95 -10.10
N VAL A 533 14.04 -4.64 -8.98
CA VAL A 533 13.30 -5.91 -8.99
C VAL A 533 11.88 -5.73 -9.55
N GLU A 534 11.27 -4.56 -9.34
CA GLU A 534 9.95 -4.21 -9.89
C GLU A 534 10.01 -4.04 -11.41
N ASP A 535 11.05 -3.39 -11.93
CA ASP A 535 11.25 -3.23 -13.38
C ASP A 535 11.36 -4.59 -14.07
N ILE A 536 12.16 -5.51 -13.50
CA ILE A 536 12.33 -6.87 -14.03
C ILE A 536 10.99 -7.62 -14.05
N ARG A 537 10.14 -7.42 -13.02
CA ARG A 537 8.80 -8.00 -12.98
C ARG A 537 7.88 -7.38 -14.05
N ALA A 538 7.95 -6.07 -14.24
CA ALA A 538 7.16 -5.35 -15.25
C ALA A 538 7.55 -5.70 -16.70
N MET A 539 8.83 -6.03 -16.95
CA MET A 539 9.34 -6.48 -18.25
C MET A 539 8.71 -7.79 -18.76
N SER A 540 8.07 -8.58 -17.90
CA SER A 540 7.32 -9.76 -18.33
C SER A 540 6.13 -9.46 -19.23
N ASN A 541 5.65 -8.21 -19.25
CA ASN A 541 4.56 -7.79 -20.11
C ASN A 541 5.11 -7.36 -21.48
N PRO A 542 4.86 -8.11 -22.57
CA PRO A 542 5.39 -7.80 -23.91
C PRO A 542 4.82 -6.51 -24.51
N LYS A 543 3.77 -5.93 -23.89
CA LYS A 543 3.19 -4.64 -24.27
C LYS A 543 3.67 -3.48 -23.38
N GLY A 544 4.54 -3.75 -22.41
CA GLY A 544 5.07 -2.74 -21.51
C GLY A 544 6.19 -1.92 -22.16
N ASP A 545 6.31 -0.65 -21.75
CA ASP A 545 7.36 0.24 -22.25
C ASP A 545 8.75 -0.29 -21.89
N LEU A 546 8.93 -0.80 -20.67
CA LEU A 546 10.19 -1.40 -20.21
C LEU A 546 10.62 -2.62 -21.05
N TYR A 547 9.67 -3.43 -21.53
CA TYR A 547 9.96 -4.54 -22.42
C TYR A 547 10.45 -4.03 -23.80
N THR A 548 9.82 -2.97 -24.32
CA THR A 548 10.23 -2.33 -25.58
C THR A 548 11.62 -1.70 -25.46
N ILE A 549 11.92 -1.07 -24.32
CA ILE A 549 13.24 -0.51 -24.01
C ILE A 549 14.29 -1.63 -23.93
N ALA A 550 14.01 -2.73 -23.23
CA ALA A 550 14.90 -3.89 -23.13
C ALA A 550 15.23 -4.50 -24.50
N MET A 551 14.23 -4.65 -25.38
CA MET A 551 14.42 -5.06 -26.78
C MET A 551 15.29 -4.05 -27.56
N GLY A 552 15.16 -2.75 -27.28
CA GLY A 552 15.99 -1.71 -27.88
C GLY A 552 17.48 -1.80 -27.52
N PHE A 553 17.81 -2.45 -26.40
CA PHE A 553 19.20 -2.78 -26.02
C PHE A 553 19.72 -4.07 -26.66
N GLY A 554 18.96 -4.69 -27.57
CA GLY A 554 19.38 -5.91 -28.27
C GLY A 554 19.16 -7.21 -27.49
N LEU A 555 18.49 -7.15 -26.33
CA LEU A 555 18.18 -8.36 -25.56
C LEU A 555 17.19 -9.25 -26.30
N LYS A 556 17.43 -10.57 -26.31
CA LYS A 556 16.53 -11.54 -26.96
C LYS A 556 15.19 -11.63 -26.23
N ASP A 557 14.09 -11.70 -26.98
CA ASP A 557 12.72 -11.78 -26.44
C ASP A 557 12.55 -12.92 -25.42
N GLY A 558 13.09 -14.11 -25.73
CA GLY A 558 13.00 -15.28 -24.86
C GLY A 558 13.60 -15.03 -23.47
N VAL A 559 14.75 -14.35 -23.41
CA VAL A 559 15.43 -14.00 -22.15
C VAL A 559 14.52 -13.09 -21.32
N ILE A 560 14.00 -12.00 -21.92
CA ILE A 560 13.20 -11.00 -21.21
C ILE A 560 11.93 -11.62 -20.60
N ARG A 561 11.24 -12.48 -21.35
CA ARG A 561 10.01 -13.14 -20.86
C ARG A 561 10.28 -14.08 -19.70
N HIS A 562 11.44 -14.74 -19.69
CA HIS A 562 11.80 -15.72 -18.67
C HIS A 562 12.27 -15.07 -17.36
N LEU A 563 12.76 -13.82 -17.39
CA LEU A 563 13.28 -13.14 -16.19
C LEU A 563 12.29 -13.14 -15.01
N ARG A 564 10.98 -13.04 -15.25
CA ARG A 564 9.98 -13.06 -14.18
C ARG A 564 9.82 -14.44 -13.53
N GLU A 565 9.86 -15.49 -14.33
CA GLU A 565 9.79 -16.86 -13.83
C GLU A 565 11.03 -17.20 -13.02
N GLU A 566 12.20 -16.82 -13.54
CA GLU A 566 13.48 -16.97 -12.86
C GLU A 566 13.56 -16.17 -11.56
N LEU A 567 13.02 -14.95 -11.54
CA LEU A 567 12.93 -14.14 -10.33
C LEU A 567 12.05 -14.81 -9.25
N ARG A 568 11.02 -15.57 -9.66
CA ARG A 568 10.20 -16.37 -8.73
C ARG A 568 10.99 -17.55 -8.16
N LEU A 569 11.87 -18.17 -8.93
CA LEU A 569 12.75 -19.26 -8.49
C LEU A 569 13.92 -18.78 -7.62
N PHE A 570 14.43 -17.57 -7.89
CA PHE A 570 15.50 -16.96 -7.12
C PHE A 570 15.09 -16.67 -5.66
N LYS A 571 13.86 -16.21 -5.41
CA LYS A 571 13.40 -15.79 -4.08
C LYS A 571 13.64 -16.87 -2.98
N PRO A 572 13.23 -18.14 -3.16
CA PRO A 572 13.57 -19.21 -2.21
C PRO A 572 15.07 -19.40 -2.01
N ALA A 573 15.86 -19.40 -3.09
CA ALA A 573 17.32 -19.61 -3.03
C ALA A 573 18.04 -18.47 -2.30
N TYR A 574 17.61 -17.23 -2.54
CA TYR A 574 18.13 -16.03 -1.89
C TYR A 574 17.89 -16.05 -0.38
N ARG A 575 16.67 -16.44 0.04
CA ARG A 575 16.32 -16.60 1.47
C ARG A 575 17.14 -17.69 2.16
N ALA A 576 17.42 -18.79 1.45
CA ALA A 576 18.21 -19.89 2.00
C ALA A 576 19.67 -19.50 2.28
N ARG A 577 20.23 -18.54 1.52
CA ARG A 577 21.60 -18.01 1.74
C ARG A 577 21.70 -16.96 2.83
N GLY A 578 20.58 -16.57 3.45
CA GLY A 578 20.59 -15.75 4.65
C GLY A 578 20.54 -14.24 4.43
N GLY A 579 20.44 -13.73 3.20
CA GLY A 579 20.11 -12.32 2.87
C GLY A 579 20.80 -11.21 3.67
N SER A 580 21.93 -11.51 4.33
CA SER A 580 22.63 -10.66 5.28
C SER A 580 24.11 -10.74 4.98
N GLU A 581 24.53 -9.99 3.96
CA GLU A 581 25.87 -9.42 3.90
C GLU A 581 25.75 -7.91 4.11
#